data_AF-A0A7Y7CHT7-F1
#
_entry.id   AF-A0A7Y7CHT7-F1
#
_cell.length_a   1.000
_cell.length_b   1.000
_cell.length_c   1.000
_cell.angle_alpha   90.00
_cell.angle_beta   90.00
_cell.angle_gamma   90.00
#
_symmetry.space_group_name_H-M   'P 1'
#
loop_
_entity.id
_entity.type
_entity.pdbx_description
1 polymer ?
#
loop_
_entity_poly.entity_id
_entity_poly.type
_entity_poly.pdbx_seq_one_letter_code
_entity_poly.pdbx_strand_id
1 'polypeptide(L)'
;MKRFVIWTISILIGLALFDWLGFTWLIRSAFGPIKTEGKIEIGNGRELKYIEIYNADFAEWWYDVTFYPDNDTSFFESFKNENWQEQMTIEKEGEITLITIMDNPRIYKVSFNSQGKLLEEISISTDSLKN
;
A
#
# COMPACT_ATOMS: atom_id res chain seq x y z
N MET A 1 -40.89 -39.26 8.66
CA MET A 1 -40.38 -38.07 9.38
C MET A 1 -38.85 -38.00 9.46
N LYS A 2 -38.12 -39.01 9.98
CA LYS A 2 -36.65 -38.93 10.15
C LYS A 2 -35.85 -38.57 8.88
N ARG A 3 -36.25 -39.09 7.71
CA ARG A 3 -35.58 -38.82 6.44
C ARG A 3 -35.76 -37.38 5.93
N PHE A 4 -36.88 -36.73 6.26
CA PHE A 4 -37.17 -35.36 5.84
C PHE A 4 -36.31 -34.36 6.64
N VAL A 5 -36.16 -34.60 7.94
CA VAL A 5 -35.33 -33.79 8.85
C VAL A 5 -33.85 -33.83 8.44
N ILE A 6 -33.33 -35.01 8.07
CA ILE A 6 -31.95 -35.16 7.60
C ILE A 6 -31.73 -34.37 6.30
N TRP A 7 -32.67 -34.44 5.36
CA TRP A 7 -32.60 -33.69 4.10
C TRP A 7 -32.58 -32.17 4.31
N THR A 8 -33.45 -31.65 5.18
CA THR A 8 -33.47 -30.21 5.49
C THR A 8 -32.19 -29.74 6.18
N ILE A 9 -31.61 -30.55 7.07
CA ILE A 9 -30.36 -30.21 7.77
C ILE A 9 -29.19 -30.22 6.78
N SER A 10 -29.11 -31.18 5.86
CA SER A 10 -28.05 -31.23 4.85
C SER A 10 -28.10 -30.02 3.89
N ILE A 11 -29.29 -29.56 3.52
CA ILE A 11 -29.47 -28.37 2.68
C ILE A 11 -29.04 -27.10 3.43
N LEU A 12 -29.42 -26.97 4.71
CA LEU A 12 -29.01 -25.84 5.56
C LEU A 12 -27.49 -25.77 5.76
N ILE A 13 -26.84 -26.91 6.00
CA ILE A 13 -25.37 -26.99 6.13
C ILE A 13 -24.70 -26.69 4.78
N GLY A 14 -25.25 -27.20 3.68
CA GLY A 14 -24.75 -26.93 2.33
C GLY A 14 -24.80 -25.45 1.95
N LEU A 15 -25.92 -24.77 2.25
CA LEU A 15 -26.07 -23.32 2.04
C LEU A 15 -25.11 -22.52 2.94
N ALA A 16 -24.99 -22.87 4.22
CA ALA A 16 -24.07 -22.18 5.13
C ALA A 16 -22.60 -22.31 4.71
N LEU A 17 -22.19 -23.47 4.18
CA LEU A 17 -20.84 -23.67 3.65
C LEU A 17 -20.61 -22.96 2.30
N PHE A 18 -21.64 -22.89 1.45
CA PHE A 18 -21.59 -22.20 0.16
C PHE A 18 -21.54 -20.68 0.32
N ASP A 19 -22.29 -20.14 1.29
CA ASP A 19 -22.23 -18.72 1.66
C ASP A 19 -20.85 -18.39 2.26
N TRP A 20 -20.31 -19.21 3.16
CA TRP A 20 -19.01 -18.93 3.79
C TRP A 20 -17.85 -18.96 2.78
N LEU A 21 -17.77 -19.99 1.93
CA LEU A 21 -16.67 -20.14 0.97
C LEU A 21 -16.86 -19.27 -0.28
N GLY A 22 -18.10 -19.09 -0.75
CA GLY A 22 -18.40 -18.26 -1.91
C GLY A 22 -18.24 -16.76 -1.63
N PHE A 23 -18.68 -16.30 -0.46
CA PHE A 23 -18.57 -14.90 -0.05
C PHE A 23 -17.12 -14.48 0.18
N THR A 24 -16.32 -15.32 0.85
CA THR A 24 -14.89 -15.04 1.06
C THR A 24 -14.11 -15.00 -0.25
N TRP A 25 -14.42 -15.86 -1.21
CA TRP A 25 -13.79 -15.83 -2.54
C TRP A 25 -14.23 -14.63 -3.39
N LEU A 26 -15.51 -14.24 -3.33
CA LEU A 26 -16.04 -13.05 -3.98
C LEU A 26 -15.45 -11.76 -3.41
N ILE A 27 -15.33 -11.63 -2.09
CA ILE A 27 -14.69 -10.47 -1.46
C ILE A 27 -13.21 -10.41 -1.82
N ARG A 28 -12.50 -11.55 -1.80
CA ARG A 28 -11.09 -11.59 -2.17
C ARG A 28 -10.85 -11.33 -3.66
N SER A 29 -11.83 -11.59 -4.51
CA SER A 29 -11.80 -11.24 -5.94
C SER A 29 -12.22 -9.79 -6.20
N ALA A 30 -13.10 -9.22 -5.37
CA ALA A 30 -13.58 -7.84 -5.49
C ALA A 30 -12.64 -6.81 -4.84
N PHE A 31 -11.87 -7.21 -3.83
CA PHE A 31 -10.96 -6.37 -3.03
C PHE A 31 -9.56 -6.97 -2.89
N GLY A 32 -9.19 -7.92 -3.75
CA GLY A 32 -7.84 -8.51 -3.75
C GLY A 32 -6.76 -7.47 -4.03
N PRO A 33 -5.49 -7.73 -3.67
CA PRO A 33 -4.46 -6.73 -3.80
C PRO A 33 -4.24 -6.33 -5.26
N ILE A 34 -4.43 -5.05 -5.57
CA ILE A 34 -4.23 -4.51 -6.92
C ILE A 34 -2.81 -3.98 -6.97
N LYS A 35 -1.98 -4.61 -7.81
CA LYS A 35 -0.61 -4.18 -8.05
C LYS A 35 -0.58 -3.15 -9.17
N THR A 36 -0.10 -1.95 -8.87
CA THR A 36 0.14 -0.87 -9.82
C THR A 36 1.64 -0.57 -9.86
N GLU A 37 2.19 -0.34 -11.05
CA GLU A 37 3.58 0.08 -11.21
C GLU A 37 3.60 1.45 -11.87
N GLY A 38 4.49 2.33 -11.41
CA GLY A 38 4.58 3.67 -11.94
C GLY A 38 5.96 4.27 -11.79
N LYS A 39 6.09 5.51 -12.26
CA LYS A 39 7.32 6.28 -12.20
C LYS A 39 7.01 7.72 -11.86
N ILE A 40 7.86 8.32 -11.05
CA ILE A 40 7.77 9.73 -10.67
C ILE A 40 9.06 10.42 -11.10
N GLU A 41 8.94 11.52 -11.84
CA GLU A 41 10.11 12.31 -12.21
C GLU A 41 10.68 13.00 -10.97
N ILE A 42 11.91 12.63 -10.60
CA ILE A 42 12.67 13.26 -9.51
C ILE A 42 13.65 14.31 -10.04
N GLY A 43 13.51 14.68 -11.33
CA GLY A 43 14.23 15.72 -12.06
C GLY A 43 15.63 15.32 -12.55
N ASN A 44 16.25 16.15 -13.40
CA ASN A 44 17.47 15.84 -14.16
C ASN A 44 17.33 14.60 -15.05
N GLY A 45 16.12 14.35 -15.56
CA GLY A 45 15.81 13.15 -16.35
C GLY A 45 15.87 11.84 -15.56
N ARG A 46 15.88 11.90 -14.22
CA ARG A 46 15.81 10.73 -13.35
C ARG A 46 14.36 10.43 -12.95
N GLU A 47 14.05 9.15 -12.89
CA GLU A 47 12.74 8.63 -12.51
C GLU A 47 12.89 7.76 -11.26
N LEU A 48 12.03 7.98 -10.27
CA LEU A 48 11.82 7.06 -9.15
C LEU A 48 10.75 6.07 -9.56
N LYS A 49 11.11 4.79 -9.69
CA LYS A 49 10.11 3.75 -9.95
C LYS A 49 9.42 3.38 -8.65
N TYR A 50 8.15 3.02 -8.72
CA TYR A 50 7.43 2.48 -7.58
C TYR A 50 6.54 1.30 -7.99
N ILE A 51 6.33 0.42 -7.02
CA ILE A 51 5.37 -0.66 -7.06
C ILE A 51 4.41 -0.41 -5.91
N GLU A 52 3.16 -0.16 -6.23
CA GLU A 52 2.08 0.02 -5.28
C GLU A 52 1.23 -1.25 -5.25
N ILE A 53 0.79 -1.64 -4.06
CA ILE A 53 -0.16 -2.71 -3.82
C ILE A 53 -1.30 -2.11 -2.98
N TYR A 54 -2.45 -1.92 -3.61
CA TYR A 54 -3.68 -1.64 -2.87
C TYR A 54 -4.02 -2.86 -2.02
N ASN A 55 -4.27 -2.66 -0.74
CA ASN A 55 -4.79 -3.67 0.17
C ASN A 55 -6.07 -3.14 0.81
N ALA A 56 -7.03 -4.03 0.98
CA ALA A 56 -8.23 -3.74 1.74
C ALA A 56 -8.66 -4.98 2.53
N ASP A 57 -9.04 -4.76 3.79
CA ASP A 57 -9.76 -5.73 4.59
C ASP A 57 -11.10 -5.14 5.08
N PHE A 58 -11.80 -5.86 5.96
CA PHE A 58 -13.09 -5.40 6.48
C PHE A 58 -13.01 -4.15 7.36
N ALA A 59 -11.83 -3.81 7.88
CA ALA A 59 -11.62 -2.73 8.83
C ALA A 59 -10.97 -1.49 8.19
N GLU A 60 -10.08 -1.68 7.22
CA GLU A 60 -9.29 -0.60 6.65
C GLU A 60 -8.79 -0.92 5.22
N TRP A 61 -8.48 0.13 4.46
CA TRP A 61 -7.72 0.05 3.21
C TRP A 61 -6.44 0.86 3.31
N TRP A 62 -5.41 0.41 2.60
CA TRP A 62 -4.10 1.06 2.54
C TRP A 62 -3.37 0.69 1.25
N TYR A 63 -2.29 1.41 0.97
CA TYR A 63 -1.46 1.29 -0.22
C TYR A 63 -0.04 0.99 0.22
N ASP A 64 0.42 -0.22 -0.02
CA ASP A 64 1.79 -0.64 0.26
C ASP A 64 2.66 -0.29 -0.96
N VAL A 65 3.60 0.62 -0.79
CA VAL A 65 4.42 1.16 -1.88
C VAL A 65 5.89 0.86 -1.64
N THR A 66 6.48 0.14 -2.58
CA THR A 66 7.92 -0.05 -2.67
C THR A 66 8.50 0.86 -3.72
N PHE A 67 9.44 1.70 -3.32
CA PHE A 67 10.14 2.64 -4.18
C PHE A 67 11.53 2.13 -4.55
N TYR A 68 11.96 2.41 -5.77
CA TYR A 68 13.22 1.97 -6.35
C TYR A 68 13.95 3.18 -6.96
N PRO A 69 14.80 3.88 -6.18
CA PRO A 69 15.59 5.02 -6.66
C PRO A 69 16.69 4.59 -7.65
N ASP A 70 17.12 3.32 -7.57
CA ASP A 70 17.91 2.62 -8.57
C ASP A 70 17.43 1.15 -8.67
N ASN A 71 18.16 0.28 -9.38
CA ASN A 71 17.74 -1.12 -9.55
C ASN A 71 18.11 -2.03 -8.36
N ASP A 72 18.98 -1.58 -7.45
CA ASP A 72 19.58 -2.40 -6.39
C ASP A 72 19.12 -2.00 -4.99
N THR A 73 18.54 -0.82 -4.84
CA THR A 73 18.04 -0.27 -3.58
C THR A 73 16.53 -0.09 -3.65
N SER A 74 15.88 -0.33 -2.52
CA SER A 74 14.45 -0.10 -2.37
C SER A 74 14.12 0.31 -0.95
N PHE A 75 13.09 1.14 -0.80
CA PHE A 75 12.47 1.42 0.49
C PHE A 75 10.97 1.19 0.39
N PHE A 76 10.33 0.87 1.52
CA PHE A 76 8.96 0.44 1.60
C PHE A 76 8.18 1.37 2.53
N GLU A 77 6.97 1.75 2.13
CA GLU A 77 6.09 2.50 3.00
C GLU A 77 4.61 2.20 2.73
N SER A 78 3.77 2.33 3.76
CA SER A 78 2.33 2.14 3.65
C SER A 78 1.59 3.47 3.78
N PHE A 79 0.68 3.76 2.86
CA PHE A 79 -0.14 4.97 2.85
C PHE A 79 -1.63 4.66 2.98
N LYS A 80 -2.40 5.58 3.56
CA LYS A 80 -3.88 5.49 3.64
C LYS A 80 -4.59 6.22 2.50
N ASN A 81 -3.90 7.17 1.87
CA ASN A 81 -4.44 7.96 0.77
C ASN A 81 -4.14 7.31 -0.60
N GLU A 82 -5.16 7.18 -1.45
CA GLU A 82 -5.03 6.68 -2.83
C GLU A 82 -4.15 7.58 -3.70
N ASN A 83 -4.21 8.90 -3.46
CA ASN A 83 -3.44 9.89 -4.19
C ASN A 83 -2.23 10.36 -3.37
N TRP A 84 -1.54 9.44 -2.67
CA TRP A 84 -0.37 9.77 -1.85
C TRP A 84 0.74 10.49 -2.66
N GLN A 85 0.81 10.26 -3.98
CA GLN A 85 1.77 10.93 -4.86
C GLN A 85 1.54 12.44 -4.90
N GLU A 86 0.29 12.91 -4.77
CA GLU A 86 -0.02 14.35 -4.72
C GLU A 86 0.48 15.02 -3.43
N GLN A 87 0.71 14.22 -2.39
CA GLN A 87 1.29 14.67 -1.12
C GLN A 87 2.82 14.55 -1.10
N MET A 88 3.43 14.13 -2.21
CA MET A 88 4.87 14.00 -2.35
C MET A 88 5.48 15.32 -2.80
N THR A 89 6.44 15.81 -2.02
CA THR A 89 7.28 16.95 -2.36
C THR A 89 8.71 16.46 -2.59
N ILE A 90 9.31 16.90 -3.69
CA ILE A 90 10.70 16.61 -4.04
C ILE A 90 11.50 17.91 -3.95
N GLU A 91 12.50 17.92 -3.08
CA GLU A 91 13.43 19.03 -2.92
C GLU A 91 14.84 18.59 -3.35
N LYS A 92 15.61 19.53 -3.88
CA LYS A 92 16.99 19.29 -4.31
C LYS A 92 17.92 20.27 -3.66
N GLU A 93 18.97 19.73 -3.04
CA GLU A 93 20.03 20.52 -2.44
C GLU A 93 21.38 19.97 -2.90
N GLY A 94 21.94 20.61 -3.94
CA GLY A 94 23.17 20.15 -4.60
C GLY A 94 23.00 18.78 -5.27
N GLU A 95 23.75 17.78 -4.78
CA GLU A 95 23.68 16.40 -5.26
C GLU A 95 22.65 15.55 -4.51
N ILE A 96 21.99 16.12 -3.49
CA ILE A 96 21.03 15.40 -2.66
C ILE A 96 19.62 15.67 -3.18
N THR A 97 18.87 14.59 -3.37
CA THR A 97 17.43 14.64 -3.62
C THR A 97 16.71 14.21 -2.35
N LEU A 98 15.88 15.09 -1.80
CA LEU A 98 15.03 14.83 -0.65
C LEU A 98 13.60 14.61 -1.14
N ILE A 99 13.01 13.50 -0.74
CA ILE A 99 11.61 13.17 -0.99
C ILE A 99 10.89 13.20 0.34
N THR A 100 9.88 14.04 0.44
CA THR A 100 8.98 14.09 1.61
C THR A 100 7.59 13.69 1.17
N ILE A 101 6.95 12.75 1.87
CA ILE A 101 5.56 12.33 1.64
C ILE A 101 4.79 12.54 2.93
N MET A 102 3.71 13.31 2.86
CA MET A 102 2.82 13.54 4.00
C MET A 102 1.54 12.72 3.86
N ASP A 103 1.35 11.73 4.72
CA ASP A 103 0.14 10.92 4.75
C ASP A 103 -0.38 10.85 6.18
N ASN A 104 -1.30 11.75 6.52
CA ASN A 104 -1.78 11.95 7.89
C ASN A 104 -2.22 10.62 8.54
N PRO A 105 -1.60 10.19 9.66
CA PRO A 105 -0.79 10.98 10.59
C PRO A 105 0.72 10.72 10.50
N ARG A 106 1.32 10.62 9.33
CA ARG A 106 2.74 10.32 9.15
C ARG A 106 3.40 11.26 8.15
N ILE A 107 4.66 11.56 8.40
CA ILE A 107 5.56 12.27 7.50
C ILE A 107 6.75 11.36 7.25
N TYR A 108 6.99 11.10 5.98
CA TYR A 108 8.08 10.27 5.51
C TYR A 108 9.09 11.16 4.79
N LYS A 109 10.37 11.00 5.11
CA LYS A 109 11.47 11.74 4.51
C LYS A 109 12.56 10.78 4.10
N VAL A 110 12.96 10.84 2.85
CA VAL A 110 14.02 9.98 2.32
C VAL A 110 14.96 10.82 1.48
N SER A 111 16.26 10.67 1.69
CA SER A 111 17.28 11.40 0.93
C SER A 111 18.22 10.46 0.17
N PHE A 112 18.59 10.86 -1.03
CA PHE A 112 19.47 10.11 -1.93
C PHE A 112 20.56 11.00 -2.49
N ASN A 113 21.71 10.42 -2.82
CA ASN A 113 22.75 11.12 -3.57
C ASN A 113 22.49 11.11 -5.10
N SER A 114 23.40 11.75 -5.84
CA SER A 114 23.41 11.83 -7.31
C SER A 114 23.45 10.46 -8.00
N GLN A 115 23.86 9.40 -7.31
CA GLN A 115 23.91 8.02 -7.81
C GLN A 115 22.65 7.21 -7.49
N GLY A 116 21.74 7.73 -6.65
CA GLY A 116 20.55 6.98 -6.20
C GLY A 116 20.75 6.21 -4.90
N LYS A 117 21.95 6.27 -4.32
CA LYS A 117 22.23 5.64 -3.03
C LYS A 117 21.44 6.35 -1.94
N LEU A 118 20.66 5.57 -1.19
CA LEU A 118 19.97 6.00 0.03
C LEU A 118 20.99 6.55 1.04
N LEU A 119 20.75 7.77 1.50
CA LEU A 119 21.56 8.44 2.52
C LEU A 119 20.89 8.39 3.89
N GLU A 120 19.59 8.71 3.92
CA GLU A 120 18.81 8.78 5.15
C GLU A 120 17.34 8.45 4.87
N GLU A 121 16.70 7.77 5.83
CA GLU A 121 15.27 7.45 5.84
C GLU A 121 14.71 7.77 7.22
N ILE A 122 13.67 8.59 7.26
CA ILE A 122 13.00 9.04 8.48
C ILE A 122 11.49 8.87 8.31
N SER A 123 10.86 8.24 9.28
CA SER A 123 9.41 8.10 9.40
C SER A 123 8.95 8.67 10.74
N ILE A 124 8.11 9.71 10.70
CA ILE A 124 7.65 10.43 11.90
C ILE A 124 6.12 10.40 11.93
N SER A 125 5.55 10.02 13.07
CA SER A 125 4.12 10.22 13.33
C SER A 125 3.84 11.70 13.61
N THR A 126 2.87 12.31 12.93
CA THR A 126 2.42 13.67 13.22
C THR A 126 1.85 13.82 14.62
N ASP A 127 1.41 12.72 15.25
CA ASP A 127 0.97 12.76 16.65
C ASP A 127 2.14 12.98 17.61
N SER A 128 3.36 12.59 17.25
CA SER A 128 4.56 12.89 18.05
C SER A 128 5.07 14.32 17.88
N LEU A 129 4.52 15.10 16.93
CA LEU A 129 4.86 16.52 16.73
C LEU A 129 3.95 17.48 17.50
N LYS A 130 2.88 16.97 18.13
CA LYS A 130 1.92 17.79 18.90
C LYS A 130 2.26 17.90 20.40
N ASN A 131 3.34 17.26 20.85
CA ASN A 131 3.88 17.34 22.22
C ASN A 131 5.21 18.10 22.22
#